data_AF-A0A183GAF9-F1
#
_entry.id   AF-A0A183GAF9-F1
#
_cell.length_a   1.000
_cell.length_b   1.000
_cell.length_c   1.000
_cell.angle_alpha   90.00
_cell.angle_beta   90.00
_cell.angle_gamma   90.00
#
_symmetry.space_group_name_H-M   'P 1'
#
loop_
_entity.id
_entity.type
_entity.pdbx_description
1 polymer ?
#
loop_
_entity_poly.entity_id
_entity_poly.type
_entity_poly.pdbx_seq_one_letter_code
_entity_poly.pdbx_strand_id
1 'polypeptide(L)'
;MFGVAVTVLEREVDIKKWTIKPAKDFTVYVGNKCLHPLLCDQDKPPYKASRDPMPYEGYDEHYGDIAIIELDRDIPQNEGRPVCMPERDEPLEKQLTAIGYGRHRK
;
A
#
# COMPACT_ATOMS: atom_id res chain seq x y z
N MET A 1 5.00 7.02 15.00
CA MET A 1 5.66 7.19 13.68
C MET A 1 4.88 6.31 12.72
N PHE A 2 4.10 6.89 11.81
CA PHE A 2 3.11 6.14 11.03
C PHE A 2 3.73 5.54 9.76
N GLY A 3 3.60 4.23 9.55
CA GLY A 3 3.94 3.57 8.30
C GLY A 3 2.75 3.64 7.34
N VAL A 4 2.96 4.11 6.11
CA VAL A 4 1.92 4.17 5.07
C VAL A 4 2.19 3.05 4.07
N ALA A 5 1.23 2.14 3.90
CA ALA A 5 1.22 1.16 2.82
C ALA A 5 0.30 1.68 1.70
N VAL A 6 0.84 1.84 0.49
CA VAL A 6 0.08 2.24 -0.71
C VAL A 6 -0.29 0.96 -1.47
N THR A 7 -1.58 0.67 -1.57
CA THR A 7 -2.10 -0.49 -2.33
C THR A 7 -2.78 0.02 -3.60
N VAL A 8 -2.40 -0.55 -4.75
CA VAL A 8 -3.05 -0.29 -6.05
C VAL A 8 -4.35 -1.08 -6.13
N LEU A 9 -5.46 -0.41 -6.45
CA LEU A 9 -6.77 -1.05 -6.62
C LEU A 9 -6.88 -1.71 -8.00
N GLU A 10 -7.40 -2.94 -8.06
CA GLU A 10 -7.73 -3.62 -9.33
C GLU A 10 -9.11 -3.19 -9.87
N ARG A 11 -9.19 -2.98 -11.19
CA ARG A 11 -10.39 -2.56 -11.93
C ARG A 11 -11.36 -3.73 -12.17
N GLU A 12 -12.65 -3.49 -11.94
CA GLU A 12 -13.74 -4.07 -12.71
C GLU A 12 -14.60 -2.94 -13.28
N VAL A 13 -14.85 -2.99 -14.59
CA VAL A 13 -15.55 -1.97 -15.37
C VAL A 13 -17.06 -2.20 -15.30
N ASP A 14 -17.75 -1.31 -14.61
CA ASP A 14 -19.16 -0.94 -14.77
C ASP A 14 -19.37 0.29 -13.88
N ILE A 15 -20.18 1.28 -14.27
CA ILE A 15 -20.38 2.52 -13.49
C ILE A 15 -21.13 2.17 -12.18
N LYS A 16 -20.41 1.64 -11.18
CA LYS A 16 -20.92 1.03 -9.95
C LYS A 16 -20.11 1.57 -8.79
N LYS A 17 -20.83 2.20 -7.87
CA LYS A 17 -20.44 2.59 -6.51
C LYS A 17 -19.26 1.74 -5.99
N TRP A 18 -18.08 2.37 -5.90
CA TRP A 18 -16.90 1.74 -5.32
C TRP A 18 -17.23 1.28 -3.90
N THR A 19 -16.97 0.00 -3.62
CA THR A 19 -17.19 -0.57 -2.29
C THR A 19 -15.84 -0.71 -1.61
N ILE A 20 -15.68 -0.08 -0.45
CA ILE A 20 -14.49 -0.23 0.37
C ILE A 20 -14.46 -1.67 0.88
N LYS A 21 -13.36 -2.37 0.58
CA LYS A 21 -13.13 -3.74 1.10
C LYS A 21 -12.89 -3.66 2.61
N PRO A 22 -13.45 -4.60 3.40
CA PRO A 22 -13.28 -4.58 4.84
C PRO A 22 -11.84 -4.88 5.24
N ALA A 23 -11.41 -4.37 6.41
CA ALA A 23 -10.06 -4.52 6.96
C ALA A 23 -9.53 -5.96 6.93
N LYS A 24 -10.42 -6.92 7.23
CA LYS A 24 -10.11 -8.36 7.29
C LYS A 24 -9.61 -8.96 5.97
N ASP A 25 -9.90 -8.31 4.85
CA ASP A 25 -9.48 -8.77 3.52
C ASP A 25 -8.03 -8.36 3.20
N PHE A 26 -7.42 -7.52 4.05
CA PHE A 26 -6.05 -7.02 3.85
C PHE A 26 -5.05 -7.71 4.79
N THR A 27 -3.98 -8.20 4.18
CA THR A 27 -2.79 -8.70 4.87
C THR A 27 -1.58 -7.97 4.32
N VAL A 28 -0.78 -7.36 5.19
CA VAL A 28 0.35 -6.51 4.80
C VAL A 28 1.67 -7.17 5.19
N TYR A 29 2.58 -7.30 4.23
CA TYR A 29 3.90 -7.87 4.41
C TYR A 29 4.96 -6.78 4.27
N VAL A 30 5.72 -6.52 5.33
CA VAL A 30 6.72 -5.47 5.38
C VAL A 30 8.13 -6.07 5.27
N GLY A 31 9.02 -5.40 4.55
CA GLY A 31 10.42 -5.80 4.42
C GLY A 31 10.66 -7.09 3.62
N ASN A 32 9.63 -7.60 2.93
CA ASN A 32 9.75 -8.85 2.18
C ASN A 32 10.45 -8.64 0.83
N LYS A 33 11.38 -9.54 0.50
CA LYS A 33 12.20 -9.50 -0.73
C LYS A 33 11.76 -10.51 -1.79
N CYS A 34 10.66 -11.22 -1.57
CA CYS A 34 10.21 -12.27 -2.48
C CYS A 34 8.73 -12.15 -2.86
N LEU A 35 8.41 -12.81 -3.97
CA LEU A 35 7.07 -12.83 -4.57
C LEU A 35 6.03 -13.57 -3.70
N HIS A 36 6.48 -14.55 -2.91
CA HIS A 36 5.62 -15.36 -2.05
C HIS A 36 6.03 -15.21 -0.59
N PRO A 37 5.59 -14.14 0.10
CA PRO A 37 6.06 -13.79 1.44
C PRO A 37 6.06 -14.95 2.43
N LEU A 38 5.01 -15.77 2.38
CA LEU A 38 4.82 -16.95 3.25
C LEU A 38 5.85 -18.07 3.03
N LEU A 39 6.52 -18.10 1.89
CA LEU A 39 7.55 -19.11 1.59
C LEU A 39 8.95 -18.67 2.00
N CYS A 40 9.20 -17.36 2.17
CA CYS A 40 10.55 -16.83 2.30
C CYS A 40 10.89 -16.34 3.70
N ASP A 41 9.92 -15.83 4.43
CA ASP A 41 10.10 -15.30 5.79
C ASP A 41 8.98 -15.85 6.67
N GLN A 42 9.09 -17.15 7.02
CA GLN A 42 8.10 -17.83 7.88
C GLN A 42 8.11 -17.26 9.31
N ASP A 43 9.25 -16.71 9.74
CA ASP A 43 9.45 -16.21 11.10
C ASP A 43 8.87 -14.80 11.33
N LYS A 44 8.45 -14.10 10.26
CA LYS A 44 7.89 -12.74 10.36
C LYS A 44 6.38 -12.77 10.20
N PRO A 45 5.60 -12.58 11.29
CA PRO A 45 4.16 -12.58 11.20
C PRO A 45 3.67 -11.38 10.36
N PRO A 46 2.66 -11.56 9.49
CA PRO A 46 2.11 -10.46 8.71
C PRO A 46 1.37 -9.45 9.60
N TYR A 47 1.18 -8.25 9.07
CA TYR A 47 0.39 -7.19 9.66
C TYR A 47 -1.04 -7.24 9.12
N LYS A 48 -1.99 -6.80 9.93
CA LYS A 48 -3.40 -6.71 9.54
C LYS A 48 -3.82 -5.25 9.51
N ALA A 49 -4.86 -4.96 8.73
CA ALA A 49 -5.51 -3.66 8.84
C ALA A 49 -6.28 -3.58 10.18
N SER A 50 -6.09 -2.50 10.94
CA SER A 50 -6.81 -2.23 12.19
C SER A 50 -8.25 -1.77 11.94
N ARG A 51 -8.48 -1.12 10.80
CA ARG A 51 -9.77 -0.59 10.33
C ARG A 51 -9.86 -0.67 8.81
N ASP A 52 -11.06 -0.42 8.29
CA ASP A 52 -11.28 -0.40 6.85
C ASP A 52 -10.39 0.68 6.18
N PRO A 53 -9.88 0.43 4.96
CA PRO A 53 -9.08 1.41 4.24
C PRO A 53 -9.80 2.74 4.08
N MET A 54 -9.04 3.82 4.19
CA MET A 54 -9.52 5.19 4.07
C MET A 54 -9.11 5.75 2.70
N PRO A 55 -9.95 5.65 1.66
CA PRO A 55 -9.67 6.29 0.38
C PRO A 55 -9.74 7.82 0.51
N TYR A 56 -9.05 8.52 -0.37
CA TYR A 56 -9.18 9.97 -0.47
C TYR A 56 -10.63 10.37 -0.80
N GLU A 57 -11.18 11.33 -0.06
CA GLU A 57 -12.60 11.74 -0.19
C GLU A 57 -12.93 12.28 -1.59
N GLY A 58 -11.95 12.87 -2.27
CA GLY A 58 -12.10 13.38 -3.63
C GLY A 58 -11.69 12.39 -4.73
N TYR A 59 -11.66 11.09 -4.44
CA TYR A 59 -11.34 10.06 -5.43
C TYR A 59 -12.38 10.01 -6.55
N ASP A 60 -11.89 9.99 -7.79
CA ASP A 60 -12.61 9.56 -8.97
C ASP A 60 -11.70 8.65 -9.83
N GLU A 61 -12.21 8.13 -10.95
CA GLU A 61 -11.47 7.20 -11.81
C GLU A 61 -10.23 7.80 -12.52
N HIS A 62 -10.04 9.12 -12.42
CA HIS A 62 -8.96 9.90 -13.02
C HIS A 62 -8.14 10.69 -11.99
N TYR A 63 -8.62 10.84 -10.76
CA TYR A 63 -8.03 11.69 -9.74
C TYR A 63 -8.08 11.07 -8.34
N GLY A 64 -7.03 11.30 -7.56
CA GLY A 64 -7.04 10.95 -6.14
C GLY A 64 -7.00 9.46 -5.85
N ASP A 65 -6.39 8.65 -6.74
CA ASP A 65 -6.16 7.21 -6.55
C ASP A 65 -5.12 6.97 -5.43
N ILE A 66 -5.55 7.20 -4.20
CA ILE A 66 -4.76 7.04 -2.99
C ILE A 66 -5.68 6.63 -1.84
N ALA A 67 -5.19 5.70 -1.02
CA ALA A 67 -5.85 5.25 0.18
C ALA A 67 -4.83 5.01 1.30
N ILE A 68 -5.29 5.10 2.55
CA ILE A 68 -4.50 4.84 3.74
C ILE A 68 -5.02 3.58 4.42
N ILE A 69 -4.11 2.66 4.73
CA ILE A 69 -4.38 1.49 5.57
C ILE A 69 -3.66 1.71 6.90
N GLU A 70 -4.41 1.70 8.00
CA GLU A 70 -3.82 1.66 9.35
C GLU A 70 -3.54 0.22 9.74
N LEU A 71 -2.37 -0.03 10.32
CA LEU A 71 -1.94 -1.36 10.75
C LEU A 71 -2.36 -1.64 12.19
N ASP A 72 -2.56 -2.91 12.51
CA ASP A 72 -2.91 -3.41 13.85
C ASP A 72 -1.82 -3.17 14.90
N ARG A 73 -0.58 -2.96 14.47
CA ARG A 73 0.59 -2.69 15.32
C ARG A 73 1.67 -1.91 14.55
N ASP A 74 2.54 -1.26 15.30
CA ASP A 74 3.69 -0.54 14.76
C ASP A 74 4.72 -1.50 14.14
N ILE A 75 5.35 -1.06 13.04
CA ILE A 75 6.44 -1.76 12.38
C ILE A 75 7.74 -1.48 13.16
N PRO A 76 8.47 -2.51 13.63
CA PRO A 76 9.73 -2.30 14.29
C PRO A 76 10.82 -1.89 13.29
N GLN A 77 11.77 -1.08 13.74
CA GLN A 77 12.77 -0.42 12.88
C GLN A 77 13.69 -1.40 12.12
N ASN A 78 13.83 -2.63 12.61
CA ASN A 78 14.60 -3.70 11.98
C ASN A 78 13.84 -4.41 10.84
N GLU A 79 12.51 -4.26 10.75
CA GLU A 79 11.69 -4.86 9.68
C GLU A 79 11.40 -3.87 8.54
N GLY A 80 11.28 -2.58 8.86
CA GLY A 80 10.95 -1.56 7.87
C GLY A 80 11.36 -0.16 8.29
N ARG A 81 11.44 0.72 7.29
CA ARG A 81 11.64 2.16 7.46
C ARG A 81 10.61 2.90 6.62
N PRO A 82 10.01 3.99 7.12
CA PRO A 82 9.06 4.78 6.36
C PRO A 82 9.75 5.48 5.19
N VAL A 83 8.99 5.68 4.10
CA VAL A 83 9.38 6.60 3.03
C VAL A 83 9.10 8.05 3.47
N CYS A 84 9.92 8.99 3.02
CA CYS A 84 9.70 10.41 3.25
C CYS A 84 8.45 10.89 2.49
N MET A 85 7.64 11.73 3.14
CA MET A 85 6.55 12.43 2.49
C MET A 85 7.12 13.64 1.74
N PRO A 86 6.72 13.88 0.49
CA PRO A 86 7.18 15.06 -0.23
C PRO A 86 6.63 16.34 0.40
N GLU A 87 7.35 17.43 0.22
CA GLU A 87 6.84 18.77 0.53
C GLU A 87 5.75 19.17 -0.47
N ARG A 88 4.95 20.16 -0.08
CA ARG A 88 3.93 20.71 -0.97
C ARG A 88 4.62 21.34 -2.18
N ASP A 89 4.15 20.96 -3.37
CA ASP A 89 4.68 21.44 -4.66
C ASP A 89 6.19 21.11 -4.86
N GLU A 90 6.69 20.05 -4.20
CA GLU A 90 8.07 19.59 -4.38
C GLU A 90 8.32 19.18 -5.84
N PRO A 91 9.39 19.70 -6.48
CA PRO A 91 9.70 19.34 -7.85
C PRO A 91 10.10 17.87 -7.94
N LEU A 92 9.56 17.16 -8.94
CA LEU A 92 9.92 15.77 -9.18
C LEU A 92 11.38 15.66 -9.63
N GLU A 93 12.08 14.69 -9.05
CA GLU A 93 13.42 14.31 -9.48
C GLU A 93 13.43 13.80 -10.93
N LYS A 94 14.55 14.02 -11.63
CA LYS A 94 14.70 13.61 -13.04
C LYS A 94 14.65 12.09 -13.22
N GLN A 95 14.98 11.34 -12.18
CA GLN A 95 14.99 9.89 -12.17
C GLN A 95 14.23 9.38 -10.96
N LEU A 96 13.28 8.48 -11.21
CA LEU A 96 12.47 7.84 -10.20
C LEU A 96 12.68 6.33 -10.25
N THR A 97 12.57 5.67 -9.11
CA THR A 97 12.64 4.21 -9.01
C THR A 97 11.27 3.67 -8.66
N ALA A 98 10.75 2.75 -9.47
CA ALA A 98 9.54 2.00 -9.18
C ALA A 98 9.91 0.55 -8.84
N ILE A 99 9.35 0.03 -7.75
CA ILE A 99 9.61 -1.34 -7.28
C ILE A 99 8.26 -2.02 -7.05
N GLY A 100 8.11 -3.25 -7.54
CA GLY A 100 6.91 -4.05 -7.32
C GLY A 100 7.07 -5.47 -7.83
N TYR A 101 6.20 -6.36 -7.35
CA TYR A 101 6.15 -7.76 -7.74
C TYR A 101 5.15 -8.05 -8.87
N GLY A 102 4.42 -7.03 -9.33
CA GLY A 102 3.46 -7.15 -10.41
C GLY A 102 4.13 -7.49 -11.75
N ARG A 103 3.34 -8.01 -12.69
CA ARG A 103 3.83 -8.33 -14.02
C ARG A 103 4.16 -7.05 -14.78
N HIS A 104 5.44 -6.74 -14.92
CA HIS A 104 5.89 -5.68 -15.81
C HIS A 104 5.69 -6.14 -17.26
N ARG A 105 4.76 -5.52 -18.00
CA ARG A 105 4.68 -5.70 -19.46
C ARG A 105 5.86 -4.92 -20.07
N LYS A 106 6.71 -5.63 -20.82
CA LYS A 106 7.61 -4.99 -21.79
C LYS A 106 6.83 -4.65 -23.05
#